data_AF-A0A6A3CGE5-F1
#
_entry.id   AF-A0A6A3CGE5-F1
#
_cell.length_a   1.000
_cell.length_b   1.000
_cell.length_c   1.000
_cell.angle_alpha   90.00
_cell.angle_beta   90.00
_cell.angle_gamma   90.00
#
_symmetry.space_group_name_H-M   'P 1'
#
loop_
_entity.id
_entity.type
_entity.pdbx_description
1 polymer ?
#
loop_
_entity_poly.entity_id
_entity_poly.type
_entity_poly.pdbx_seq_one_letter_code
_entity_poly.pdbx_strand_id
1 'polypeptide(L)'
;MGFVVLALMLVSVVFLVSAVLHDPPSDGVGGPVDDMLRLLRCPRINCKVDFLQLDLMKHLVPAGRSISSSFVYLHLVHDYDDQDKLFFCDEDQTSLLEVPWLIMKSDNYFVPSLFLIPTFEQELGNLFPRKETVFHFLGRYLFHPTNQVWGLITRSYQVYLAKADERIGIQIRVFDTGTGPFEHVFDQIIACALKKNLLPEIFMEKPITNQSQKSKAVLVTSLSAGYFERLRDMYWEHPTATGEIIGFYQPSHEEHQQTERRFHKRKARAEMYLLSLTDVLATIVAQSLGGLKPWMLYKPENQTAPVPPCRRVMSMEPCFHASPFYDCKTKRGMDTGAVVPHVRHCEDMSWGLRK
;
A
#
# COMPACT_ATOMS: atom_id res chain seq x y z
N MET A 1 -3.27 26.48 -8.35
CA MET A 1 -3.58 25.15 -8.92
C MET A 1 -2.48 24.14 -8.62
N GLY A 2 -1.27 24.26 -9.18
CA GLY A 2 -0.24 23.23 -9.02
C GLY A 2 0.12 22.83 -7.58
N PHE A 3 0.30 23.81 -6.69
CA PHE A 3 0.54 23.56 -5.27
C PHE A 3 -0.58 22.79 -4.56
N VAL A 4 -1.84 23.01 -4.94
CA VAL A 4 -3.01 22.34 -4.33
C VAL A 4 -3.02 20.88 -4.75
N VAL A 5 -2.86 20.61 -6.05
CA VAL A 5 -2.81 19.26 -6.60
C VAL A 5 -1.69 18.45 -5.96
N LEU A 6 -0.48 19.02 -5.88
CA LEU A 6 0.64 18.39 -5.22
C LEU A 6 0.35 18.13 -3.73
N ALA A 7 -0.24 19.09 -3.01
CA ALA A 7 -0.59 18.92 -1.60
C ALA A 7 -1.61 17.79 -1.39
N LEU A 8 -2.64 17.68 -2.24
CA LEU A 8 -3.62 16.60 -2.21
C LEU A 8 -2.95 15.24 -2.43
N MET A 9 -2.03 15.15 -3.39
CA MET A 9 -1.28 13.92 -3.66
C MET A 9 -0.37 13.54 -2.49
N LEU A 10 0.35 14.49 -1.91
CA LEU A 10 1.17 14.26 -0.73
C LEU A 10 0.29 13.73 0.40
N VAL A 11 -0.84 14.38 0.68
CA VAL A 11 -1.78 13.96 1.71
C VAL A 11 -2.28 12.53 1.47
N SER A 12 -2.67 12.18 0.24
CA SER A 12 -3.09 10.83 -0.13
C SER A 12 -2.00 9.77 0.10
N VAL A 13 -0.77 10.05 -0.32
CA VAL A 13 0.39 9.16 -0.14
C VAL A 13 0.68 8.91 1.33
N VAL A 14 0.61 9.96 2.16
CA VAL A 14 0.84 9.80 3.60
C VAL A 14 -0.33 9.15 4.33
N PHE A 15 -1.59 9.34 3.90
CA PHE A 15 -2.71 8.57 4.44
C PHE A 15 -2.60 7.08 4.14
N LEU A 16 -2.25 6.70 2.91
CA LEU A 16 -2.05 5.29 2.57
C LEU A 16 -0.99 4.63 3.48
N VAL A 17 0.16 5.26 3.68
CA VAL A 17 1.19 4.69 4.56
C VAL A 17 0.74 4.64 6.02
N SER A 18 -0.02 5.63 6.48
CA SER A 18 -0.63 5.59 7.81
C SER A 18 -1.62 4.43 7.96
N ALA A 19 -2.46 4.19 6.95
CA ALA A 19 -3.44 3.10 6.88
C ALA A 19 -2.80 1.72 6.64
N VAL A 20 -1.63 1.63 6.04
CA VAL A 20 -0.87 0.37 6.01
C VAL A 20 -0.31 0.06 7.40
N LEU A 21 0.06 1.08 8.17
CA LEU A 21 0.61 0.93 9.51
C LEU A 21 -0.48 0.81 10.60
N HIS A 22 -1.74 1.13 10.29
CA HIS A 22 -2.91 1.00 11.17
C HIS A 22 -3.89 0.05 10.50
N ASP A 23 -4.22 -1.07 11.12
CA ASP A 23 -5.24 -1.96 10.55
C ASP A 23 -6.53 -1.15 10.37
N PRO A 24 -7.22 -1.17 9.22
CA PRO A 24 -8.63 -0.86 9.24
C PRO A 24 -9.30 -1.85 10.20
N PRO A 25 -10.15 -1.40 11.13
CA PRO A 25 -10.89 -2.33 11.97
C PRO A 25 -11.70 -3.26 11.07
N SER A 26 -11.42 -4.56 11.17
CA SER A 26 -12.42 -5.57 10.78
C SER A 26 -13.59 -5.36 11.74
N ASP A 27 -14.62 -4.71 11.23
CA ASP A 27 -15.95 -4.56 11.80
C ASP A 27 -16.08 -3.77 13.13
N GLY A 28 -16.68 -2.60 13.04
CA GLY A 28 -17.75 -2.14 13.95
C GLY A 28 -17.44 -1.87 15.43
N VAL A 29 -16.21 -1.98 15.92
CA VAL A 29 -15.90 -1.68 17.32
C VAL A 29 -14.97 -0.47 17.43
N GLY A 30 -15.58 0.67 17.75
CA GLY A 30 -14.90 1.93 18.05
C GLY A 30 -14.06 1.82 19.34
N GLY A 31 -12.80 1.44 19.19
CA GLY A 31 -11.75 1.80 20.14
C GLY A 31 -11.13 3.16 19.75
N PRO A 32 -10.43 3.84 20.66
CA PRO A 32 -9.79 5.12 20.36
C PRO A 32 -8.65 4.87 19.37
N VAL A 33 -8.93 5.11 18.09
CA VAL A 33 -7.91 5.25 17.06
C VAL A 33 -7.19 6.55 17.36
N ASP A 34 -5.87 6.53 17.40
CA ASP A 34 -5.02 7.73 17.40
C ASP A 34 -5.35 8.52 16.11
N ASP A 35 -6.38 9.37 16.16
CA ASP A 35 -6.99 10.03 15.01
C ASP A 35 -6.03 11.12 14.49
N MET A 36 -5.21 10.76 13.50
CA MET A 36 -4.30 11.72 12.87
C MET A 36 -5.05 12.52 11.79
N LEU A 37 -5.62 13.66 12.17
CA LEU A 37 -6.15 14.64 11.21
C LEU A 37 -5.02 15.38 10.51
N ARG A 38 -5.20 15.63 9.21
CA ARG A 38 -4.27 16.46 8.43
C ARG A 38 -4.93 17.78 8.11
N LEU A 39 -4.25 18.87 8.44
CA LEU A 39 -4.65 20.22 8.08
C LEU A 39 -3.87 20.67 6.85
N LEU A 40 -4.60 21.03 5.82
CA LEU A 40 -4.12 21.75 4.66
C LEU A 40 -4.49 23.21 4.83
N ARG A 41 -3.49 24.05 5.04
CA ARG A 41 -3.66 25.51 4.99
C ARG A 41 -3.39 25.97 3.58
N CYS A 42 -4.36 26.51 2.86
CA CYS A 42 -4.19 26.99 1.49
C CYS A 42 -4.60 28.46 1.33
N PRO A 43 -3.78 29.44 1.78
CA PRO A 43 -3.83 30.77 1.21
C PRO A 43 -3.47 30.68 -0.28
N ARG A 44 -4.07 31.56 -1.12
CA ARG A 44 -3.93 31.66 -2.59
C ARG A 44 -2.50 31.53 -3.17
N ILE A 45 -1.45 31.54 -2.35
CA ILE A 45 -0.04 31.57 -2.75
C ILE A 45 0.82 30.48 -2.05
N ASN A 46 0.38 29.81 -0.98
CA ASN A 46 1.21 28.80 -0.27
C ASN A 46 0.37 27.73 0.47
N CYS A 47 0.29 26.51 -0.06
CA CYS A 47 -0.32 25.41 0.69
C CYS A 47 0.69 24.74 1.65
N LYS A 48 0.37 24.70 2.95
CA LYS A 48 1.18 24.00 3.97
C LYS A 48 0.40 22.83 4.55
N VAL A 49 1.05 21.67 4.65
CA VAL A 49 0.49 20.47 5.31
C VAL A 49 1.03 20.42 6.74
N ASP A 50 0.15 20.57 7.73
CA ASP A 50 0.50 20.45 9.15
C ASP A 50 -0.17 19.18 9.75
N PHE A 51 0.55 18.49 10.62
CA PHE A 51 0.10 17.28 11.33
C PHE A 51 -0.39 17.67 12.73
N LEU A 52 -1.63 17.33 13.10
CA LEU A 52 -2.12 17.52 14.47
C LEU A 52 -2.57 16.19 15.09
N GLN A 53 -2.27 16.04 16.38
CA GLN A 53 -2.88 15.06 17.27
C GLN A 53 -4.11 15.73 17.90
N LEU A 54 -5.28 15.07 17.88
CA LEU A 54 -6.52 15.67 18.42
C LEU A 54 -6.40 15.90 19.94
N ASP A 55 -6.04 17.12 20.31
CA ASP A 55 -6.41 17.69 21.61
C ASP A 55 -6.83 19.17 21.51
N LEU A 56 -7.01 19.69 20.28
CA LEU A 56 -7.14 21.14 20.06
C LEU A 56 -8.16 21.54 18.99
N MET A 57 -9.41 21.09 19.08
CA MET A 57 -10.52 21.70 18.33
C MET A 57 -11.84 21.73 19.13
N LYS A 58 -11.81 22.15 20.40
CA LYS A 58 -13.03 22.39 21.18
C LYS A 58 -13.47 23.84 21.33
N HIS A 59 -12.69 24.84 20.92
CA HIS A 59 -13.11 26.24 21.02
C HIS A 59 -12.68 27.01 19.78
N LEU A 60 -13.64 27.53 19.00
CA LEU A 60 -13.56 28.77 18.21
C LEU A 60 -14.81 28.91 17.32
N VAL A 61 -15.89 29.53 17.80
CA VAL A 61 -16.71 30.53 17.06
C VAL A 61 -17.55 31.34 18.07
N PRO A 62 -17.36 32.66 18.23
CA PRO A 62 -18.39 33.56 18.76
C PRO A 62 -19.38 33.92 17.63
N ALA A 63 -20.66 33.93 17.95
CA ALA A 63 -21.75 34.15 17.00
C ALA A 63 -21.77 35.57 16.40
N GLY A 64 -22.04 35.65 15.09
CA GLY A 64 -22.60 36.83 14.44
C GLY A 64 -21.74 37.50 13.35
N ARG A 65 -21.75 36.94 12.13
CA ARG A 65 -21.68 37.60 10.79
C ARG A 65 -21.46 36.53 9.71
N SER A 66 -21.99 36.75 8.50
CA SER A 66 -22.04 35.80 7.38
C SER A 66 -20.77 34.93 7.26
N ILE A 67 -20.89 33.64 7.58
CA ILE A 67 -19.75 32.73 7.59
C ILE A 67 -19.58 32.19 6.16
N SER A 68 -18.77 32.88 5.36
CA SER A 68 -17.90 32.15 4.43
C SER A 68 -17.02 31.28 5.31
N SER A 69 -17.26 29.97 5.36
CA SER A 69 -16.57 29.09 6.31
C SER A 69 -15.06 29.20 6.15
N SER A 70 -14.40 29.65 7.22
CA SER A 70 -12.94 29.77 7.26
C SER A 70 -12.23 28.41 7.12
N PHE A 71 -12.97 27.31 7.32
CA PHE A 71 -12.49 25.94 7.17
C PHE A 71 -13.59 25.00 6.64
N VAL A 72 -13.19 23.90 6.01
CA VAL A 72 -14.05 22.79 5.60
C VAL A 72 -13.42 21.47 6.04
N TYR A 73 -14.24 20.55 6.56
CA TYR A 73 -13.84 19.18 6.83
C TYR A 73 -14.18 18.28 5.64
N LEU A 74 -13.20 17.51 5.18
CA LEU A 74 -13.29 16.56 4.07
C LEU A 74 -13.17 15.15 4.64
N HIS A 75 -14.27 14.41 4.59
CA HIS A 75 -14.32 13.03 4.99
C HIS A 75 -14.08 12.13 3.77
N LEU A 76 -12.88 11.55 3.68
CA LEU A 76 -12.45 10.68 2.58
C LEU A 76 -11.98 9.31 3.11
N VAL A 77 -12.58 8.87 4.21
CA VAL A 77 -12.42 7.50 4.74
C VAL A 77 -13.26 6.56 3.87
N HIS A 78 -12.98 5.26 3.89
CA HIS A 78 -13.66 4.28 3.04
C HIS A 78 -15.20 4.23 3.18
N ASP A 79 -15.76 4.72 4.29
CA ASP A 79 -17.19 4.77 4.62
C ASP A 79 -17.88 6.09 4.21
N TYR A 80 -17.15 7.00 3.55
CA TYR A 80 -17.68 8.25 3.01
C TYR A 80 -18.88 8.09 2.06
N ASP A 81 -19.78 9.08 2.09
CA ASP A 81 -21.06 9.02 1.39
C ASP A 81 -21.02 9.62 -0.04
N ASP A 82 -22.17 9.68 -0.71
CA ASP A 82 -22.25 10.21 -2.07
C ASP A 82 -22.04 11.73 -2.17
N GLN A 83 -22.25 12.48 -1.08
CA GLN A 83 -21.95 13.91 -1.02
C GLN A 83 -20.44 14.13 -0.82
N ASP A 84 -19.81 13.35 0.05
CA ASP A 84 -18.36 13.40 0.25
C ASP A 84 -17.60 13.10 -1.05
N LYS A 85 -18.12 12.16 -1.87
CA LYS A 85 -17.57 11.83 -3.19
C LYS A 85 -17.58 12.99 -4.19
N LEU A 86 -18.42 14.01 -3.99
CA LEU A 86 -18.40 15.21 -4.83
C LEU A 86 -17.08 15.97 -4.73
N PHE A 87 -16.26 15.70 -3.70
CA PHE A 87 -14.86 16.13 -3.68
C PHE A 87 -14.13 15.82 -5.00
N PHE A 88 -14.43 14.72 -5.68
CA PHE A 88 -13.78 14.38 -6.96
C PHE A 88 -14.38 15.07 -8.19
N CYS A 89 -15.28 16.05 -8.00
CA CYS A 89 -15.87 16.84 -9.06
C CYS A 89 -15.16 18.19 -9.26
N ASP A 90 -15.06 18.59 -10.52
CA ASP A 90 -14.36 19.81 -10.95
C ASP A 90 -15.00 21.10 -10.39
N GLU A 91 -16.34 21.12 -10.34
CA GLU A 91 -17.13 22.24 -9.81
C GLU A 91 -16.89 22.45 -8.30
N ASP A 92 -16.91 21.35 -7.54
CA ASP A 92 -16.66 21.35 -6.10
C ASP A 92 -15.21 21.72 -5.77
N GLN A 93 -14.22 21.25 -6.56
CA GLN A 93 -12.83 21.66 -6.40
C GLN A 93 -12.65 23.17 -6.55
N THR A 94 -13.36 23.79 -7.49
CA THR A 94 -13.31 25.25 -7.68
C THR A 94 -13.80 25.99 -6.43
N SER A 95 -14.86 25.49 -5.79
CA SER A 95 -15.40 26.05 -4.55
C SER A 95 -14.45 25.85 -3.36
N LEU A 96 -13.80 24.68 -3.27
CA LEU A 96 -12.83 24.38 -2.21
C LEU A 96 -11.58 25.25 -2.27
N LEU A 97 -11.21 25.81 -3.43
CA LEU A 97 -10.08 26.74 -3.57
C LEU A 97 -10.31 28.08 -2.87
N GLU A 98 -11.56 28.44 -2.57
CA GLU A 98 -11.88 29.68 -1.85
C GLU A 98 -11.75 29.52 -0.33
N VAL A 99 -11.72 28.28 0.16
CA VAL A 99 -11.67 27.96 1.59
C VAL A 99 -10.21 28.01 2.09
N PRO A 100 -9.90 28.82 3.11
CA PRO A 100 -8.51 28.96 3.58
C PRO A 100 -7.93 27.71 4.26
N TRP A 101 -8.78 26.87 4.88
CA TRP A 101 -8.37 25.71 5.66
C TRP A 101 -9.18 24.47 5.27
N LEU A 102 -8.50 23.43 4.80
CA LEU A 102 -9.11 22.11 4.56
C LEU A 102 -8.60 21.13 5.61
N ILE A 103 -9.53 20.51 6.33
CA ILE A 103 -9.23 19.48 7.33
C ILE A 103 -9.62 18.16 6.72
N MET A 104 -8.68 17.23 6.56
CA MET A 104 -8.95 15.97 5.86
C MET A 104 -8.72 14.77 6.79
N LYS A 105 -9.61 13.77 6.67
CA LYS A 105 -9.43 12.43 7.23
C LYS A 105 -9.60 11.41 6.09
N SER A 106 -8.64 10.50 5.94
CA SER A 106 -8.70 9.44 4.92
C SER A 106 -7.83 8.25 5.33
N ASP A 107 -8.18 7.09 4.82
CA ASP A 107 -7.42 5.83 4.86
C ASP A 107 -7.17 5.27 3.43
N ASN A 108 -7.46 6.08 2.41
CA ASN A 108 -7.44 5.66 1.01
C ASN A 108 -6.32 6.33 0.20
N TYR A 109 -5.83 5.61 -0.80
CA TYR A 109 -4.96 6.17 -1.84
C TYR A 109 -5.79 6.76 -2.98
N PHE A 110 -6.43 7.91 -2.75
CA PHE A 110 -7.34 8.55 -3.70
C PHE A 110 -6.70 9.24 -4.93
N VAL A 111 -5.38 9.12 -5.11
CA VAL A 111 -4.66 9.73 -6.25
C VAL A 111 -5.25 9.38 -7.62
N PRO A 112 -5.64 8.13 -7.94
CA PRO A 112 -6.18 7.79 -9.26
C PRO A 112 -7.37 8.67 -9.68
N SER A 113 -8.27 9.00 -8.76
CA SER A 113 -9.43 9.86 -9.06
C SER A 113 -9.06 11.33 -9.24
N LEU A 114 -7.92 11.80 -8.72
CA LEU A 114 -7.43 13.15 -9.02
C LEU A 114 -7.04 13.31 -10.51
N PHE A 115 -6.66 12.23 -11.18
CA PHE A 115 -6.37 12.23 -12.63
C PHE A 115 -7.64 12.29 -13.50
N LEU A 116 -8.82 12.12 -12.89
CA LEU A 116 -10.11 12.25 -13.57
C LEU A 116 -10.69 13.67 -13.49
N ILE A 117 -10.05 14.57 -12.72
CA ILE A 117 -10.48 15.96 -12.55
C ILE A 117 -9.86 16.82 -13.67
N PRO A 118 -10.66 17.36 -14.60
CA PRO A 118 -10.15 18.09 -15.76
C PRO A 118 -9.21 19.24 -15.40
N THR A 119 -9.54 20.03 -14.37
CA THR A 119 -8.72 21.19 -13.98
C THR A 119 -7.35 20.79 -13.42
N PHE A 120 -7.14 19.51 -13.06
CA PHE A 120 -5.85 18.98 -12.59
C PHE A 120 -5.00 18.36 -13.70
N GLU A 121 -5.57 18.05 -14.85
CA GLU A 121 -4.95 17.25 -15.90
C GLU A 121 -3.58 17.81 -16.35
N GLN A 122 -3.52 19.12 -16.65
CA GLN A 122 -2.29 19.75 -17.14
C GLN A 122 -1.15 19.67 -16.13
N GLU A 123 -1.42 19.99 -14.86
CA GLU A 123 -0.41 19.94 -13.80
C GLU A 123 0.07 18.50 -13.59
N LEU A 124 -0.86 17.54 -13.54
CA LEU A 124 -0.55 16.13 -13.40
C LEU A 124 0.19 15.57 -14.62
N GLY A 125 -0.03 16.14 -15.81
CA GLY A 125 0.78 15.97 -17.02
C GLY A 125 2.23 16.34 -16.81
N ASN A 126 2.47 17.53 -16.25
CA ASN A 126 3.79 18.10 -16.08
C ASN A 126 4.58 17.43 -14.94
N LEU A 127 3.93 17.19 -13.80
CA LEU A 127 4.57 16.60 -12.62
C LEU A 127 4.93 15.12 -12.83
N PHE A 128 4.06 14.37 -13.53
CA PHE A 128 4.22 12.93 -13.70
C PHE A 128 4.03 12.53 -15.17
N PRO A 129 5.06 12.72 -16.02
CA PRO A 129 5.03 12.26 -17.41
C PRO A 129 4.79 10.74 -17.51
N ARG A 130 5.37 9.98 -16.56
CA ARG A 130 5.01 8.57 -16.32
C ARG A 130 3.94 8.51 -15.24
N LYS A 131 2.70 8.27 -15.65
CA LYS A 131 1.50 8.37 -14.80
C LYS A 131 1.52 7.36 -13.65
N GLU A 132 2.21 6.25 -13.85
CA GLU A 132 2.35 5.13 -12.91
C GLU A 132 3.50 5.28 -11.88
N THR A 133 3.92 6.52 -11.58
CA THR A 133 5.10 6.78 -10.72
C THR A 133 4.83 7.70 -9.53
N VAL A 134 3.58 8.06 -9.27
CA VAL A 134 3.26 9.08 -8.26
C VAL A 134 3.67 8.64 -6.86
N PHE A 135 3.21 7.47 -6.41
CA PHE A 135 3.60 7.00 -5.08
C PHE A 135 5.10 6.72 -5.03
N HIS A 136 5.70 6.19 -6.10
CA HIS A 136 7.13 5.91 -6.12
C HIS A 136 7.97 7.15 -5.81
N PHE A 137 7.67 8.28 -6.47
CA PHE A 137 8.41 9.52 -6.25
C PHE A 137 8.04 10.20 -4.94
N LEU A 138 6.74 10.39 -4.68
CA LEU A 138 6.30 11.10 -3.48
C LEU A 138 6.59 10.31 -2.20
N GLY A 139 6.44 8.99 -2.25
CA GLY A 139 6.75 8.10 -1.13
C GLY A 139 8.23 8.14 -0.77
N ARG A 140 9.14 8.09 -1.75
CA ARG A 140 10.58 8.20 -1.51
C ARG A 140 11.02 9.58 -1.04
N TYR A 141 10.27 10.63 -1.40
CA TYR A 141 10.51 11.98 -0.93
C TYR A 141 10.02 12.20 0.51
N LEU A 142 8.88 11.61 0.88
CA LEU A 142 8.23 11.85 2.17
C LEU A 142 8.72 10.91 3.26
N PHE A 143 8.95 9.64 2.94
CA PHE A 143 9.23 8.63 3.93
C PHE A 143 10.73 8.38 4.00
N HIS A 144 11.31 8.85 5.10
CA HIS A 144 12.65 8.47 5.52
C HIS A 144 12.57 7.77 6.87
N PRO A 145 13.15 6.56 7.01
CA PRO A 145 13.15 5.86 8.28
C PRO A 145 14.01 6.64 9.29
N THR A 146 13.57 6.68 10.54
CA THR A 146 14.40 7.23 11.62
C THR A 146 15.61 6.32 11.85
N ASN A 147 16.68 6.83 12.47
CA ASN A 147 17.90 6.05 12.74
C ASN A 147 17.63 4.70 13.44
N GLN A 148 16.63 4.64 14.33
CA GLN A 148 16.27 3.40 15.01
C GLN A 148 15.68 2.36 14.04
N VAL A 149 14.80 2.77 13.13
CA VAL A 149 14.23 1.89 12.10
C VAL A 149 15.29 1.55 11.05
N TRP A 150 16.10 2.52 10.65
CA TRP A 150 17.21 2.31 9.73
C TRP A 150 18.23 1.31 10.27
N GLY A 151 18.52 1.34 11.57
CA GLY A 151 19.34 0.34 12.24
C GLY A 151 18.77 -1.08 12.14
N LEU A 152 17.45 -1.26 12.22
CA LEU A 152 16.81 -2.57 12.01
C LEU A 152 16.98 -3.03 10.55
N ILE A 153 16.65 -2.14 9.60
CA ILE A 153 16.76 -2.42 8.16
C ILE A 153 18.19 -2.83 7.80
N THR A 154 19.17 -2.00 8.15
CA THR A 154 20.58 -2.22 7.79
C THR A 154 21.15 -3.50 8.41
N ARG A 155 20.92 -3.77 9.70
CA ARG A 155 21.42 -4.99 10.34
C ARG A 155 20.81 -6.24 9.71
N SER A 156 19.51 -6.25 9.48
CA SER A 156 18.82 -7.38 8.84
C SER A 156 19.30 -7.57 7.40
N TYR A 157 19.39 -6.51 6.61
CA TYR A 157 19.84 -6.59 5.22
C TYR A 157 21.27 -7.13 5.13
N GLN A 158 22.20 -6.59 5.92
CA GLN A 158 23.62 -6.97 5.87
C GLN A 158 23.85 -8.44 6.24
N VAL A 159 23.12 -8.96 7.25
CA VAL A 159 23.31 -10.33 7.72
C VAL A 159 22.61 -11.35 6.81
N TYR A 160 21.38 -11.08 6.39
CA TYR A 160 20.52 -12.09 5.77
C TYR A 160 20.33 -11.94 4.27
N LEU A 161 20.48 -10.73 3.70
CA LEU A 161 20.12 -10.45 2.30
C LEU A 161 21.31 -10.01 1.44
N ALA A 162 22.32 -9.36 2.02
CA ALA A 162 23.36 -8.67 1.25
C ALA A 162 24.22 -9.61 0.38
N LYS A 163 24.46 -10.85 0.83
CA LYS A 163 25.35 -11.80 0.14
C LYS A 163 24.68 -12.64 -0.94
N ALA A 164 23.35 -12.62 -1.04
CA ALA A 164 22.63 -13.41 -2.04
C ALA A 164 22.78 -12.79 -3.44
N ASP A 165 22.81 -13.64 -4.45
CA ASP A 165 22.82 -13.22 -5.85
C ASP A 165 21.46 -12.66 -6.28
N GLU A 166 20.37 -13.20 -5.73
CA GLU A 166 19.00 -12.73 -5.96
C GLU A 166 18.21 -12.66 -4.64
N ARG A 167 17.43 -11.60 -4.45
CA ARG A 167 16.60 -11.36 -3.25
C ARG A 167 15.13 -11.39 -3.64
N ILE A 168 14.36 -12.25 -2.99
CA ILE A 168 12.93 -12.43 -3.24
C ILE A 168 12.16 -11.99 -2.00
N GLY A 169 11.27 -11.02 -2.14
CA GLY A 169 10.32 -10.63 -1.11
C GLY A 169 9.01 -11.40 -1.27
N ILE A 170 8.50 -11.97 -0.19
CA ILE A 170 7.16 -12.56 -0.13
C ILE A 170 6.45 -11.94 1.06
N GLN A 171 5.49 -11.04 0.78
CA GLN A 171 4.64 -10.50 1.83
C GLN A 171 3.31 -11.25 1.87
N ILE A 172 2.93 -11.72 3.05
CA ILE A 172 1.76 -12.57 3.24
C ILE A 172 0.83 -11.84 4.21
N ARG A 173 -0.31 -11.42 3.68
CA ARG A 173 -1.43 -10.89 4.46
C ARG A 173 -2.67 -11.71 4.14
N VAL A 174 -3.26 -12.31 5.17
CA VAL A 174 -4.49 -13.08 5.05
C VAL A 174 -5.58 -12.33 5.81
N PHE A 175 -6.68 -12.06 5.11
CA PHE A 175 -7.87 -11.43 5.68
C PHE A 175 -8.89 -12.54 5.94
N ASP A 176 -8.73 -13.25 7.05
CA ASP A 176 -9.62 -14.30 7.51
C ASP A 176 -9.79 -14.18 9.03
N THR A 177 -10.91 -14.67 9.55
CA THR A 177 -11.21 -14.72 10.98
C THR A 177 -10.43 -15.80 11.72
N GLY A 178 -9.96 -16.84 11.03
CA GLY A 178 -9.15 -17.90 11.61
C GLY A 178 -7.70 -17.47 11.86
N THR A 179 -7.09 -18.02 12.92
CA THR A 179 -5.64 -17.92 13.14
C THR A 179 -4.93 -18.93 12.24
N GLY A 180 -4.40 -18.47 11.10
CA GLY A 180 -3.58 -19.29 10.19
C GLY A 180 -2.31 -19.85 10.85
N PRO A 181 -1.42 -20.52 10.09
CA PRO A 181 -1.34 -20.51 8.63
C PRO A 181 -2.43 -21.37 7.99
N PHE A 182 -2.82 -21.02 6.77
CA PHE A 182 -3.78 -21.78 5.99
C PHE A 182 -3.08 -22.53 4.86
N GLU A 183 -3.43 -23.81 4.69
CA GLU A 183 -2.81 -24.66 3.67
C GLU A 183 -3.03 -24.12 2.26
N HIS A 184 -4.25 -23.69 1.92
CA HIS A 184 -4.55 -23.12 0.61
C HIS A 184 -3.75 -21.86 0.27
N VAL A 185 -3.36 -21.05 1.27
CA VAL A 185 -2.49 -19.88 1.07
C VAL A 185 -1.06 -20.33 0.81
N PHE A 186 -0.57 -21.33 1.56
CA PHE A 186 0.75 -21.91 1.34
C PHE A 186 0.88 -22.52 -0.06
N ASP A 187 -0.13 -23.29 -0.48
CA ASP A 187 -0.19 -23.91 -1.81
C ASP A 187 -0.19 -22.85 -2.91
N GLN A 188 -0.94 -21.76 -2.72
CA GLN A 188 -0.95 -20.63 -3.65
C GLN A 188 0.42 -19.95 -3.75
N ILE A 189 1.12 -19.74 -2.63
CA ILE A 189 2.45 -19.13 -2.59
C ILE A 189 3.44 -19.99 -3.38
N ILE A 190 3.50 -21.30 -3.08
CA ILE A 190 4.39 -22.24 -3.76
C ILE A 190 4.04 -22.35 -5.25
N ALA A 191 2.75 -22.51 -5.58
CA ALA A 191 2.30 -22.58 -6.96
C ALA A 191 2.65 -21.32 -7.76
N CYS A 192 2.55 -20.13 -7.14
CA CYS A 192 3.00 -18.89 -7.77
C CYS A 192 4.52 -18.87 -7.96
N ALA A 193 5.27 -19.16 -6.89
CA ALA A 193 6.72 -19.07 -6.88
C ALA A 193 7.37 -20.01 -7.90
N LEU A 194 6.91 -21.26 -7.97
CA LEU A 194 7.38 -22.25 -8.94
C LEU A 194 6.97 -21.88 -10.37
N LYS A 195 5.67 -21.59 -10.59
CA LYS A 195 5.16 -21.27 -11.94
C LYS A 195 5.80 -20.02 -12.55
N LYS A 196 6.28 -19.10 -11.71
CA LYS A 196 6.95 -17.85 -12.13
C LYS A 196 8.46 -17.91 -12.02
N ASN A 197 9.03 -19.09 -11.75
CA ASN A 197 10.48 -19.32 -11.60
C ASN A 197 11.14 -18.39 -10.57
N LEU A 198 10.38 -17.98 -9.54
CA LEU A 198 10.93 -17.23 -8.41
C LEU A 198 11.78 -18.18 -7.57
N LEU A 199 11.20 -19.34 -7.24
CA LEU A 199 11.87 -20.42 -6.52
C LEU A 199 11.96 -21.67 -7.40
N PRO A 200 13.02 -22.47 -7.26
CA PRO A 200 13.19 -23.70 -8.01
C PRO A 200 12.34 -24.84 -7.43
N GLU A 201 12.00 -25.81 -8.27
CA GLU A 201 11.39 -27.07 -7.80
C GLU A 201 12.35 -27.84 -6.88
N ILE A 202 11.80 -28.72 -6.05
CA ILE A 202 12.57 -29.60 -5.15
C ILE A 202 12.49 -31.06 -5.62
N PHE A 203 13.54 -31.84 -5.36
CA PHE A 203 13.57 -33.28 -5.64
C PHE A 203 13.43 -34.11 -4.36
N MET A 204 12.45 -35.02 -4.32
CA MET A 204 12.24 -35.88 -3.15
C MET A 204 13.11 -37.15 -3.14
N GLU A 205 13.64 -37.61 -4.29
CA GLU A 205 14.18 -38.98 -4.42
C GLU A 205 15.59 -39.10 -5.02
N LYS A 206 16.29 -37.99 -5.34
CA LYS A 206 17.62 -38.07 -5.97
C LYS A 206 18.68 -37.20 -5.27
N PRO A 207 19.90 -37.71 -5.04
CA PRO A 207 21.01 -36.89 -4.58
C PRO A 207 21.45 -35.90 -5.67
N ILE A 208 21.87 -34.70 -5.24
CA ILE A 208 22.32 -33.61 -6.12
C ILE A 208 23.50 -34.08 -6.96
N THR A 209 23.41 -33.92 -8.28
CA THR A 209 24.52 -34.22 -9.22
C THR A 209 25.23 -32.97 -9.73
N ASN A 210 24.61 -31.78 -9.65
CA ASN A 210 25.22 -30.50 -10.05
C ASN A 210 24.94 -29.42 -9.00
N GLN A 211 26.00 -28.83 -8.44
CA GLN A 211 25.89 -27.67 -7.55
C GLN A 211 25.95 -26.39 -8.37
N SER A 212 24.91 -25.56 -8.27
CA SER A 212 24.96 -24.19 -8.78
C SER A 212 25.70 -23.32 -7.77
N GLN A 213 26.45 -22.33 -8.25
CA GLN A 213 27.06 -21.31 -7.38
C GLN A 213 26.08 -20.16 -7.07
N LYS A 214 24.87 -20.18 -7.62
CA LYS A 214 23.86 -19.13 -7.39
C LYS A 214 23.11 -19.35 -6.09
N SER A 215 22.93 -18.25 -5.37
CA SER A 215 22.25 -18.17 -4.08
C SER A 215 21.07 -17.21 -4.14
N LYS A 216 19.94 -17.61 -3.56
CA LYS A 216 18.76 -16.75 -3.42
C LYS A 216 18.43 -16.57 -1.94
N ALA A 217 18.15 -15.33 -1.53
CA ALA A 217 17.62 -15.02 -0.20
C ALA A 217 16.14 -14.66 -0.31
N VAL A 218 15.30 -15.37 0.43
CA VAL A 218 13.85 -15.17 0.46
C VAL A 218 13.46 -14.50 1.77
N LEU A 219 13.05 -13.23 1.67
CA LEU A 219 12.50 -12.47 2.77
C LEU A 219 11.00 -12.71 2.86
N VAL A 220 10.54 -13.33 3.95
CA VAL A 220 9.12 -13.58 4.21
C VAL A 220 8.64 -12.63 5.30
N THR A 221 7.54 -11.91 5.04
CA THR A 221 6.90 -11.05 6.05
C THR A 221 5.45 -11.49 6.22
N SER A 222 5.08 -11.85 7.44
CA SER A 222 3.77 -12.40 7.78
C SER A 222 3.52 -12.19 9.27
N LEU A 223 2.26 -12.05 9.66
CA LEU A 223 1.90 -12.13 11.08
C LEU A 223 2.18 -13.52 11.67
N SER A 224 1.86 -14.57 10.91
CA SER A 224 2.13 -15.97 11.29
C SER A 224 3.51 -16.43 10.83
N ALA A 225 4.25 -17.11 11.71
CA ALA A 225 5.54 -17.73 11.38
C ALA A 225 5.41 -18.99 10.50
N GLY A 226 4.25 -19.64 10.52
CA GLY A 226 4.11 -20.98 9.93
C GLY A 226 4.35 -21.05 8.41
N TYR A 227 4.09 -19.97 7.67
CA TYR A 227 4.44 -19.92 6.25
C TYR A 227 5.94 -19.94 6.01
N PHE A 228 6.70 -19.16 6.80
CA PHE A 228 8.15 -19.13 6.73
C PHE A 228 8.76 -20.47 7.14
N GLU A 229 8.28 -21.05 8.24
CA GLU A 229 8.77 -22.34 8.74
C GLU A 229 8.58 -23.44 7.69
N ARG A 230 7.36 -23.57 7.15
CA ARG A 230 7.06 -24.59 6.13
C ARG A 230 7.85 -24.38 4.83
N LEU A 231 8.07 -23.12 4.41
CA LEU A 231 8.93 -22.80 3.27
C LEU A 231 10.39 -23.18 3.55
N ARG A 232 10.94 -22.79 4.71
CA ARG A 232 12.31 -23.11 5.10
C ARG A 232 12.52 -24.61 5.15
N ASP A 233 11.63 -25.33 5.81
CA ASP A 233 11.76 -26.77 6.05
C ASP A 233 11.70 -27.55 4.71
N MET A 234 10.82 -27.15 3.79
CA MET A 234 10.74 -27.72 2.44
C MET A 234 12.08 -27.68 1.67
N TYR A 235 12.81 -26.56 1.73
CA TYR A 235 14.11 -26.41 1.04
C TYR A 235 15.30 -26.88 1.88
N TRP A 236 15.10 -27.12 3.17
CA TRP A 236 16.09 -27.71 4.05
C TRP A 236 16.14 -29.24 3.92
N GLU A 237 14.97 -29.87 3.84
CA GLU A 237 14.81 -31.31 3.75
C GLU A 237 15.08 -31.85 2.34
N HIS A 238 14.89 -31.02 1.31
CA HIS A 238 14.97 -31.45 -0.08
C HIS A 238 15.92 -30.59 -0.93
N PRO A 239 16.76 -31.22 -1.76
CA PRO A 239 17.60 -30.49 -2.70
C PRO A 239 16.79 -29.79 -3.80
N THR A 240 17.27 -28.62 -4.24
CA THR A 240 16.70 -27.90 -5.38
C THR A 240 17.04 -28.55 -6.70
N ALA A 241 16.11 -28.50 -7.65
CA ALA A 241 16.28 -29.09 -8.97
C ALA A 241 17.34 -28.39 -9.82
N THR A 242 17.57 -27.11 -9.54
CA THR A 242 18.57 -26.26 -10.20
C THR A 242 19.94 -26.31 -9.51
N GLY A 243 20.04 -26.91 -8.32
CA GLY A 243 21.23 -26.86 -7.47
C GLY A 243 21.50 -25.49 -6.83
N GLU A 244 20.56 -24.54 -6.95
CA GLU A 244 20.63 -23.22 -6.31
C GLU A 244 20.48 -23.32 -4.79
N ILE A 245 21.21 -22.48 -4.07
CA ILE A 245 21.15 -22.41 -2.60
C ILE A 245 20.08 -21.40 -2.21
N ILE A 246 19.05 -21.85 -1.47
CA ILE A 246 17.93 -20.99 -1.06
C ILE A 246 17.98 -20.78 0.45
N GLY A 247 18.15 -19.53 0.88
CA GLY A 247 18.07 -19.13 2.28
C GLY A 247 16.76 -18.40 2.56
N PHE A 248 16.09 -18.72 3.66
CA PHE A 248 14.87 -18.04 4.08
C PHE A 248 15.13 -17.17 5.31
N TYR A 249 14.48 -16.02 5.36
CA TYR A 249 14.52 -15.12 6.51
C TYR A 249 13.15 -14.45 6.76
N GLN A 250 12.68 -14.51 8.00
CA GLN A 250 11.54 -13.74 8.48
C GLN A 250 11.99 -12.80 9.62
N PRO A 251 11.85 -11.46 9.46
CA PRO A 251 12.29 -10.51 10.48
C PRO A 251 11.48 -10.57 11.77
N SER A 252 10.16 -10.77 11.67
CA SER A 252 9.27 -10.88 12.83
C SER A 252 8.00 -11.69 12.51
N HIS A 253 7.33 -12.15 13.57
CA HIS A 253 6.06 -12.87 13.56
C HIS A 253 5.20 -12.37 14.73
N GLU A 254 4.52 -11.23 14.56
CA GLU A 254 3.81 -10.59 15.66
C GLU A 254 2.47 -11.26 16.03
N GLU A 255 2.04 -12.28 15.25
CA GLU A 255 0.78 -13.03 15.30
C GLU A 255 -0.47 -12.18 15.08
N HIS A 256 -0.56 -11.07 15.81
CA HIS A 256 -1.66 -10.12 15.82
C HIS A 256 -1.12 -8.71 15.60
N GLN A 257 -1.90 -7.89 14.89
CA GLN A 257 -1.52 -6.50 14.66
C GLN A 257 -1.67 -5.67 15.94
N GLN A 258 -0.59 -5.02 16.37
CA GLN A 258 -0.55 -4.23 17.61
C GLN A 258 -0.24 -2.76 17.32
N THR A 259 -1.18 -2.08 16.66
CA THR A 259 -1.04 -0.68 16.17
C THR A 259 -0.68 0.32 17.29
N GLU A 260 -1.17 0.12 18.51
CA GLU A 260 -0.86 0.99 19.66
C GLU A 260 0.59 0.86 20.16
N ARG A 261 1.30 -0.21 19.77
CA ARG A 261 2.68 -0.43 20.22
C ARG A 261 3.68 0.21 19.27
N ARG A 262 4.39 1.22 19.78
CA ARG A 262 5.45 1.93 19.06
C ARG A 262 6.52 0.99 18.46
N PHE A 263 6.84 -0.11 19.13
CA PHE A 263 7.84 -1.07 18.64
C PHE A 263 7.30 -1.93 17.49
N HIS A 264 6.03 -2.36 17.54
CA HIS A 264 5.36 -3.07 16.46
C HIS A 264 5.34 -2.22 15.17
N LYS A 265 4.93 -0.95 15.27
CA LYS A 265 4.97 0.02 14.15
C LYS A 265 6.37 0.18 13.54
N ARG A 266 7.43 0.11 14.36
CA ARG A 266 8.83 0.19 13.89
C ARG A 266 9.25 -1.06 13.12
N LYS A 267 8.86 -2.25 13.58
CA LYS A 267 9.12 -3.52 12.87
C LYS A 267 8.39 -3.56 11.54
N ALA A 268 7.09 -3.27 11.53
CA ALA A 268 6.30 -3.21 10.29
C ALA A 268 6.92 -2.24 9.27
N ARG A 269 7.34 -1.05 9.72
CA ARG A 269 8.06 -0.11 8.84
C ARG A 269 9.40 -0.68 8.35
N ALA A 270 10.17 -1.34 9.20
CA ALA A 270 11.43 -1.97 8.77
C ALA A 270 11.19 -3.08 7.73
N GLU A 271 10.15 -3.89 7.91
CA GLU A 271 9.75 -4.94 6.98
C GLU A 271 9.33 -4.39 5.61
N MET A 272 8.49 -3.33 5.58
CA MET A 272 8.15 -2.65 4.32
C MET A 272 9.39 -2.19 3.56
N TYR A 273 10.38 -1.64 4.27
CA TYR A 273 11.63 -1.21 3.63
C TYR A 273 12.47 -2.40 3.17
N LEU A 274 12.61 -3.45 3.98
CA LEU A 274 13.34 -4.66 3.58
C LEU A 274 12.75 -5.30 2.32
N LEU A 275 11.42 -5.39 2.22
CA LEU A 275 10.74 -5.86 1.01
C LEU A 275 11.02 -4.97 -0.20
N SER A 276 11.07 -3.64 0.00
CA SER A 276 11.38 -2.69 -1.09
C SER A 276 12.82 -2.80 -1.61
N LEU A 277 13.71 -3.47 -0.86
CA LEU A 277 15.12 -3.72 -1.23
C LEU A 277 15.33 -5.10 -1.88
N THR A 278 14.25 -5.81 -2.20
CA THR A 278 14.31 -7.10 -2.92
C THR A 278 14.29 -6.89 -4.44
N ASP A 279 14.81 -7.86 -5.18
CA ASP A 279 14.88 -7.81 -6.65
C ASP A 279 13.52 -8.18 -7.27
N VAL A 280 12.81 -9.13 -6.65
CA VAL A 280 11.47 -9.54 -7.03
C VAL A 280 10.57 -9.61 -5.81
N LEU A 281 9.35 -9.07 -5.94
CA LEU A 281 8.36 -9.04 -4.86
C LEU A 281 7.13 -9.86 -5.26
N ALA A 282 6.66 -10.70 -4.35
CA ALA A 282 5.29 -11.19 -4.32
C ALA A 282 4.51 -10.31 -3.33
N THR A 283 3.46 -9.66 -3.85
CA THR A 283 2.50 -8.70 -3.22
C THR A 283 2.85 -7.19 -3.18
N ILE A 284 1.90 -6.37 -2.68
CA ILE A 284 1.69 -4.97 -3.10
C ILE A 284 2.22 -3.89 -2.15
N VAL A 285 2.43 -4.17 -0.86
CA VAL A 285 2.57 -3.10 0.17
C VAL A 285 3.88 -2.31 0.05
N ALA A 286 4.97 -2.96 -0.38
CA ALA A 286 6.30 -2.36 -0.49
C ALA A 286 6.69 -2.02 -1.94
N GLN A 287 5.86 -2.40 -2.91
CA GLN A 287 6.19 -2.37 -4.34
C GLN A 287 6.57 -0.97 -4.80
N SER A 288 5.81 0.03 -4.37
CA SER A 288 5.92 1.39 -4.86
C SER A 288 7.17 2.08 -4.33
N LEU A 289 7.61 1.74 -3.10
CA LEU A 289 8.88 2.24 -2.55
C LEU A 289 10.09 1.69 -3.32
N GLY A 290 10.05 0.41 -3.67
CA GLY A 290 11.12 -0.26 -4.43
C GLY A 290 11.08 0.00 -5.94
N GLY A 291 9.98 0.57 -6.45
CA GLY A 291 9.77 0.73 -7.89
C GLY A 291 9.52 -0.62 -8.61
N LEU A 292 8.95 -1.58 -7.89
CA LEU A 292 8.77 -2.96 -8.34
C LEU A 292 7.37 -3.19 -8.89
N LYS A 293 7.26 -4.01 -9.93
CA LYS A 293 5.98 -4.59 -10.38
C LYS A 293 5.87 -6.01 -9.82
N PRO A 294 5.14 -6.26 -8.73
CA PRO A 294 5.13 -7.59 -8.11
C PRO A 294 4.28 -8.62 -8.85
N TRP A 295 4.45 -9.86 -8.41
CA TRP A 295 3.46 -10.91 -8.60
C TRP A 295 2.43 -10.85 -7.46
N MET A 296 1.18 -10.54 -7.79
CA MET A 296 0.09 -10.44 -6.82
C MET A 296 -0.59 -11.80 -6.67
N LEU A 297 -0.66 -12.28 -5.44
CA LEU A 297 -1.50 -13.42 -5.05
C LEU A 297 -2.95 -12.95 -5.05
N TYR A 298 -3.84 -13.69 -5.72
CA TYR A 298 -5.28 -13.41 -5.62
C TYR A 298 -5.79 -13.67 -4.21
N LYS A 299 -6.81 -12.92 -3.79
CA LYS A 299 -7.53 -13.23 -2.57
C LYS A 299 -8.19 -14.61 -2.71
N PRO A 300 -7.90 -15.57 -1.82
CA PRO A 300 -8.60 -16.85 -1.81
C PRO A 300 -10.10 -16.66 -1.53
N GLU A 301 -10.93 -17.44 -2.21
CA GLU A 301 -12.36 -17.57 -1.91
C GLU A 301 -12.64 -18.98 -1.41
N ASN A 302 -13.55 -19.11 -0.43
CA ASN A 302 -13.97 -20.40 0.14
C ASN A 302 -12.80 -21.28 0.63
N GLN A 303 -11.72 -20.67 1.12
CA GLN A 303 -10.50 -21.36 1.59
C GLN A 303 -9.87 -22.28 0.53
N THR A 304 -9.97 -21.91 -0.75
CA THR A 304 -9.37 -22.64 -1.87
C THR A 304 -8.27 -21.84 -2.56
N ALA A 305 -7.22 -22.53 -3.01
CA ALA A 305 -6.10 -21.89 -3.71
C ALA A 305 -6.57 -21.42 -5.11
N PRO A 306 -6.45 -20.12 -5.43
CA PRO A 306 -6.88 -19.59 -6.73
C PRO A 306 -6.11 -20.18 -7.91
N VAL A 307 -6.80 -20.34 -9.06
CA VAL A 307 -6.19 -20.72 -10.34
C VAL A 307 -6.52 -19.64 -11.38
N PRO A 308 -5.51 -18.91 -11.92
CA PRO A 308 -4.09 -19.01 -11.63
C PRO A 308 -3.72 -18.49 -10.21
N PRO A 309 -2.61 -18.94 -9.60
CA PRO A 309 -2.27 -18.58 -8.21
C PRO A 309 -1.88 -17.11 -8.05
N CYS A 310 -1.30 -16.52 -9.08
CA CYS A 310 -0.89 -15.12 -9.08
C CYS A 310 -0.81 -14.53 -10.49
N ARG A 311 -0.81 -13.20 -10.55
CA ARG A 311 -0.63 -12.44 -11.80
C ARG A 311 0.35 -11.30 -11.61
N ARG A 312 0.97 -10.87 -12.71
CA ARG A 312 1.79 -9.65 -12.69
C ARG A 312 0.86 -8.45 -12.61
N VAL A 313 1.16 -7.51 -11.72
CA VAL A 313 0.43 -6.24 -11.69
C VAL A 313 0.80 -5.38 -12.89
N MET A 314 -0.14 -4.56 -13.34
CA MET A 314 -0.01 -3.65 -14.47
C MET A 314 1.01 -2.55 -14.18
N SER A 315 1.01 -2.07 -12.94
CA SER A 315 1.88 -1.00 -12.47
C SER A 315 2.24 -1.17 -11.00
N MET A 316 3.21 -0.37 -10.57
CA MET A 316 3.65 -0.28 -9.19
C MET A 316 2.81 0.69 -8.34
N GLU A 317 1.78 1.31 -8.89
CA GLU A 317 0.92 2.22 -8.13
C GLU A 317 0.02 1.42 -7.16
N PRO A 318 -0.29 1.97 -5.97
CA PRO A 318 -1.28 1.39 -5.08
C PRO A 318 -2.70 1.43 -5.69
N CYS A 319 -3.60 0.58 -5.18
CA CYS A 319 -5.01 0.61 -5.54
C CYS A 319 -5.80 1.59 -4.66
N PHE A 320 -6.69 2.38 -5.26
CA PHE A 320 -7.71 3.14 -4.56
C PHE A 320 -8.95 2.26 -4.35
N HIS A 321 -9.13 1.72 -3.15
CA HIS A 321 -10.17 0.72 -2.88
C HIS A 321 -11.59 1.29 -2.87
N ALA A 322 -11.77 2.51 -2.37
CA ALA A 322 -13.08 3.13 -2.25
C ALA A 322 -13.24 4.26 -3.28
N SER A 323 -13.10 3.97 -4.58
CA SER A 323 -13.20 5.00 -5.62
C SER A 323 -14.64 5.43 -5.92
N PRO A 324 -14.88 6.70 -6.36
CA PRO A 324 -16.20 7.14 -6.78
C PRO A 324 -16.60 6.56 -8.14
N PHE A 325 -17.86 6.15 -8.27
CA PHE A 325 -18.50 5.70 -9.51
C PHE A 325 -19.52 6.74 -9.99
N TYR A 326 -19.06 7.96 -10.26
CA TYR A 326 -19.94 9.09 -10.52
C TYR A 326 -19.40 9.98 -11.63
N ASP A 327 -20.29 10.36 -12.56
CA ASP A 327 -20.02 11.40 -13.56
C ASP A 327 -20.62 12.73 -13.09
N CYS A 328 -19.74 13.66 -12.74
CA CYS A 328 -20.09 14.99 -12.26
C CYS A 328 -20.90 15.82 -13.27
N LYS A 329 -20.72 15.59 -14.57
CA LYS A 329 -21.40 16.36 -15.63
C LYS A 329 -22.83 15.87 -15.84
N THR A 330 -23.01 14.56 -15.94
CA THR A 330 -24.33 13.95 -16.17
C THR A 330 -25.11 13.68 -14.89
N LYS A 331 -24.45 13.82 -13.73
CA LYS A 331 -24.97 13.58 -12.38
C LYS A 331 -25.52 12.16 -12.20
N ARG A 332 -24.83 11.18 -12.78
CA ARG A 332 -25.23 9.76 -12.81
C ARG A 332 -24.05 8.86 -12.50
N GLY A 333 -24.35 7.61 -12.14
CA GLY A 333 -23.34 6.59 -11.95
C GLY A 333 -22.58 6.32 -13.26
N MET A 334 -21.25 6.21 -13.17
CA MET A 334 -20.37 5.93 -14.30
C MET A 334 -19.18 5.08 -13.86
N ASP A 335 -18.75 4.17 -14.74
CA ASP A 335 -17.50 3.43 -14.57
C ASP A 335 -16.30 4.36 -14.82
N THR A 336 -15.68 4.78 -13.72
CA THR A 336 -14.50 5.65 -13.71
C THR A 336 -13.21 4.95 -14.14
N GLY A 337 -13.19 3.61 -14.16
CA GLY A 337 -12.07 2.80 -14.64
C GLY A 337 -11.99 2.65 -16.17
N ALA A 338 -13.00 3.16 -16.88
CA ALA A 338 -13.10 3.10 -18.34
C ALA A 338 -13.00 4.49 -19.02
N VAL A 339 -12.80 5.57 -18.26
CA VAL A 339 -12.84 6.95 -18.78
C VAL A 339 -11.57 7.33 -19.52
N VAL A 340 -10.40 7.02 -18.96
CA VAL A 340 -9.09 7.36 -19.55
C VAL A 340 -8.16 6.13 -19.56
N PRO A 341 -7.26 5.99 -20.54
CA PRO A 341 -6.45 4.77 -20.67
C PRO A 341 -5.53 4.47 -19.49
N HIS A 342 -5.11 5.51 -18.76
CA HIS A 342 -4.13 5.47 -17.68
C HIS A 342 -4.75 5.40 -16.28
N VAL A 343 -6.08 5.19 -16.18
CA VAL A 343 -6.78 4.86 -14.95
C VAL A 343 -7.61 3.61 -15.26
N ARG A 344 -7.40 2.53 -14.50
CA ARG A 344 -7.98 1.20 -14.76
C ARG A 344 -8.39 0.55 -13.45
N HIS A 345 -9.27 -0.44 -13.52
CA HIS A 345 -9.58 -1.26 -12.36
C HIS A 345 -8.37 -2.06 -11.85
N CYS A 346 -8.30 -2.21 -10.54
CA CYS A 346 -7.22 -2.97 -9.91
C CYS A 346 -7.40 -4.48 -10.10
N GLU A 347 -6.29 -5.21 -9.99
CA GLU A 347 -6.28 -6.66 -10.16
C GLU A 347 -6.75 -7.44 -8.93
N ASP A 348 -6.61 -6.83 -7.75
CA ASP A 348 -7.02 -7.34 -6.44
C ASP A 348 -8.43 -6.92 -6.04
N MET A 349 -8.85 -5.73 -6.44
CA MET A 349 -10.15 -5.14 -6.10
C MET A 349 -10.80 -4.62 -7.38
N SER A 350 -11.78 -5.37 -7.91
CA SER A 350 -12.39 -5.09 -9.21
C SER A 350 -13.10 -3.75 -9.30
N TRP A 351 -13.53 -3.19 -8.17
CA TRP A 351 -14.14 -1.86 -8.08
C TRP A 351 -13.15 -0.75 -7.70
N GLY A 352 -11.91 -1.10 -7.37
CA GLY A 352 -10.86 -0.13 -7.07
C GLY A 352 -10.26 0.44 -8.34
N LEU A 353 -9.51 1.55 -8.20
CA LEU A 353 -8.79 2.18 -9.32
C LEU A 353 -7.28 2.22 -9.11
N ARG A 354 -6.52 2.03 -10.19
CA ARG A 354 -5.06 2.16 -10.24
C ARG A 354 -4.67 2.85 -11.55
N LYS A 355 -3.44 3.39 -11.60
CA LYS A 355 -2.86 3.97 -12.81
C LYS A 355 -1.82 3.07 -13.46
#